data_AF-A0A8D8UEW4-F1
#
_entry.id   AF-A0A8D8UEW4-F1
#
_cell.length_a   1.000
_cell.length_b   1.000
_cell.length_c   1.000
_cell.angle_alpha   90.00
_cell.angle_beta   90.00
_cell.angle_gamma   90.00
#
_symmetry.space_group_name_H-M   'P 1'
#
loop_
_entity.id
_entity.type
_entity.pdbx_description
1 polymer ?
#
loop_
_entity_poly.entity_id
_entity_poly.type
_entity_poly.pdbx_seq_one_letter_code
_entity_poly.pdbx_strand_id
1 'polypeptide(L)'
;MAFDSAEFCNYFRSEPLDSGMLNLPGFLFFWGITFLVVTSLVALFKHERPADKSSLVHSDPDLNIVDSYKLLGSILKLPSIQKFALVLLTCKIGFSASDAITSLKLIEAGVPKEKFAIMAVPLVPLQIVLPLLLSKYTVGARPMDIYIRAIPYSCCIHQVSLYAMFVASMAFFARVSDPGVGGTYMTLLNTLSNLGSNWPNTVALWLVDALTWKQCTGDESNTCSDPALVTACEAGQGKCVTQLDGYYIEILLCSVIGYLWLFWGKRTIHHLQSRSSSAWQVSRVGVS
;
A
#
# COMPACT_ATOMS: atom_id res chain seq x y z
N MET A 1 -10.16 10.37 13.30
CA MET A 1 -9.19 11.44 13.63
C MET A 1 -9.84 12.82 13.68
N ALA A 2 -10.79 13.17 12.79
CA ALA A 2 -11.48 14.47 12.86
C ALA A 2 -12.22 14.70 14.20
N PHE A 3 -12.92 13.71 14.75
CA PHE A 3 -13.67 13.85 16.02
C PHE A 3 -12.83 13.72 17.32
N ASP A 4 -11.54 13.44 17.17
CA ASP A 4 -10.57 13.38 18.28
C ASP A 4 -9.90 14.75 18.50
N SER A 5 -9.79 15.54 17.43
CA SER A 5 -9.32 16.93 17.44
C SER A 5 -10.32 17.83 18.15
N ALA A 6 -9.88 18.46 19.24
CA ALA A 6 -10.66 19.49 19.95
C ALA A 6 -10.95 20.70 19.04
N GLU A 7 -10.00 21.11 18.20
CA GLU A 7 -10.18 22.21 17.25
C GLU A 7 -11.30 21.95 16.25
N PHE A 8 -11.34 20.75 15.65
CA PHE A 8 -12.38 20.38 14.69
C PHE A 8 -13.75 20.27 15.38
N CYS A 9 -13.80 19.69 16.58
CA CYS A 9 -15.05 19.55 17.32
C CYS A 9 -15.60 20.88 17.87
N ASN A 10 -14.72 21.83 18.22
CA ASN A 10 -15.12 23.15 18.70
C ASN A 10 -15.74 24.01 17.60
N TYR A 11 -15.60 23.65 16.32
CA TYR A 11 -16.36 24.25 15.22
C TYR A 11 -17.87 23.94 15.29
N PHE A 12 -18.25 22.80 15.90
CA PHE A 12 -19.63 22.33 16.01
C PHE A 12 -20.24 22.49 17.41
N ARG A 13 -19.48 23.04 18.37
CA ARG A 13 -19.93 23.23 19.76
C ARG A 13 -20.23 24.69 20.04
N SER A 14 -21.24 24.92 20.89
CA SER A 14 -21.60 26.25 21.39
C SER A 14 -20.61 26.78 22.43
N GLU A 15 -19.92 25.89 23.17
CA GLU A 15 -18.84 26.23 24.11
C GLU A 15 -17.58 25.42 23.79
N PRO A 16 -16.40 26.07 23.70
CA PRO A 16 -15.15 25.40 23.39
C PRO A 16 -14.68 24.54 24.57
N LEU A 17 -14.33 23.29 24.30
CA LEU A 17 -13.72 22.37 25.25
C LEU A 17 -12.36 21.90 24.70
N ASP A 18 -11.41 21.62 25.60
CA ASP A 18 -10.06 21.16 25.23
C ASP A 18 -10.01 19.67 24.81
N SER A 19 -11.12 18.95 24.91
CA SER A 19 -11.24 17.54 24.53
C SER A 19 -12.15 17.35 23.31
N GLY A 20 -11.74 16.50 22.36
CA GLY A 20 -12.57 16.08 21.23
C GLY A 20 -13.91 15.44 21.66
N MET A 21 -14.86 15.31 20.73
CA MET A 21 -16.17 14.69 21.03
C MET A 21 -16.07 13.20 21.32
N LEU A 22 -15.08 12.52 20.74
CA LEU A 22 -14.84 11.10 20.93
C LEU A 22 -13.35 10.89 21.16
N ASN A 23 -13.01 10.46 22.37
CA ASN A 23 -11.62 10.12 22.70
C ASN A 23 -11.26 8.76 22.06
N LEU A 24 -10.18 8.70 21.29
CA LEU A 24 -9.76 7.50 20.55
C LEU A 24 -9.69 6.23 21.43
N PRO A 25 -9.14 6.24 22.65
CA PRO A 25 -9.12 5.06 23.52
C PRO A 25 -10.52 4.59 23.93
N GLY A 26 -11.44 5.52 24.21
CA GLY A 26 -12.82 5.20 24.58
C GLY A 26 -13.61 4.62 23.42
N PHE A 27 -13.40 5.15 22.21
CA PHE A 27 -13.97 4.59 20.98
C PHE A 27 -13.47 3.17 20.72
N LEU A 28 -12.15 2.95 20.80
CA LEU A 28 -11.55 1.63 20.62
C LEU A 28 -12.04 0.62 21.67
N PHE A 29 -12.21 1.05 22.92
CA PHE A 29 -12.73 0.20 23.99
C PHE A 29 -14.19 -0.21 23.75
N PHE A 30 -15.06 0.74 23.37
CA PHE A 30 -16.45 0.47 23.04
C PHE A 30 -16.57 -0.56 21.90
N TRP A 31 -15.92 -0.30 20.78
CA TRP A 31 -15.95 -1.22 19.64
C TRP A 31 -15.28 -2.55 19.96
N GLY A 32 -14.24 -2.58 20.80
CA GLY A 32 -13.62 -3.80 21.30
C GLY A 32 -14.62 -4.70 22.03
N ILE A 33 -15.42 -4.16 22.95
CA ILE A 33 -16.47 -4.92 23.65
C ILE A 33 -17.54 -5.38 22.67
N THR A 34 -18.01 -4.50 21.79
CA THR A 34 -19.02 -4.84 20.78
C THR A 34 -18.55 -6.01 19.90
N PHE A 35 -17.30 -6.00 19.44
CA PHE A 35 -16.71 -7.10 18.68
C PHE A 35 -16.66 -8.41 19.47
N LEU A 36 -16.26 -8.38 20.73
CA LEU A 36 -16.20 -9.57 21.59
C LEU A 36 -17.59 -10.18 21.81
N VAL A 37 -18.59 -9.33 22.07
CA VAL A 37 -19.98 -9.77 22.27
C VAL A 37 -20.52 -10.40 20.98
N VAL A 38 -20.42 -9.69 19.85
CA VAL A 38 -20.93 -10.20 18.57
C VAL A 38 -20.21 -11.49 18.17
N THR A 39 -18.89 -11.58 18.33
CA THR A 39 -18.12 -12.79 18.01
C THR A 39 -18.53 -13.97 18.89
N SER A 40 -18.73 -13.73 20.19
CA SER A 40 -19.19 -14.77 21.13
C SER A 40 -20.61 -15.23 20.80
N LEU A 41 -21.51 -14.29 20.46
CA LEU A 41 -22.87 -14.61 20.03
C LEU A 41 -22.87 -15.44 18.74
N VAL A 42 -22.07 -15.06 17.75
CA VAL A 42 -21.93 -15.85 16.51
C VAL A 42 -21.36 -17.23 16.81
N ALA A 43 -20.33 -17.33 17.65
CA ALA A 43 -19.71 -18.60 18.01
C ALA A 43 -20.67 -19.55 18.74
N LEU A 44 -21.55 -19.03 19.60
CA LEU A 44 -22.50 -19.84 20.37
C LEU A 44 -23.77 -20.18 19.57
N PHE A 45 -24.32 -19.24 18.81
CA PHE A 45 -25.62 -19.40 18.16
C PHE A 45 -25.55 -19.90 16.72
N LYS A 46 -24.45 -19.65 16.01
CA LYS A 46 -24.31 -20.09 14.62
C LYS A 46 -23.80 -21.52 14.57
N HIS A 47 -24.73 -22.48 14.57
CA HIS A 47 -24.42 -23.87 14.25
C HIS A 47 -24.43 -24.09 12.73
N GLU A 48 -23.38 -24.72 12.22
CA GLU A 48 -23.30 -25.11 10.81
C GLU A 48 -24.24 -26.29 10.52
N ARG A 49 -24.94 -26.24 9.38
CA ARG A 49 -25.70 -27.39 8.91
C ARG A 49 -24.71 -28.46 8.43
N PRO A 50 -24.89 -29.74 8.80
CA PRO A 50 -24.08 -30.81 8.23
C PRO A 50 -24.29 -30.85 6.71
N ALA A 51 -23.19 -30.96 5.95
CA ALA A 51 -23.21 -30.98 4.49
C ALA A 51 -24.10 -32.13 3.99
N ASP A 52 -25.12 -31.81 3.20
CA ASP A 52 -26.01 -32.80 2.58
C ASP A 52 -25.28 -33.40 1.37
N LYS A 53 -25.10 -34.72 1.36
CA LYS A 53 -24.42 -35.45 0.29
C LYS A 53 -25.29 -35.64 -0.97
N SER A 54 -26.50 -35.07 -1.02
CA SER A 54 -27.50 -35.35 -2.08
C SER A 54 -27.61 -34.30 -3.21
N SER A 55 -26.78 -33.24 -3.21
CA SER A 55 -26.86 -32.18 -4.22
C SER A 55 -25.83 -32.35 -5.36
N LEU A 56 -25.98 -33.38 -6.20
CA LEU A 56 -25.15 -33.61 -7.40
C LEU A 56 -25.51 -32.74 -8.62
N VAL A 57 -26.27 -31.64 -8.44
CA VAL A 57 -26.81 -30.86 -9.58
C VAL A 57 -26.35 -29.39 -9.63
N HIS A 58 -25.67 -28.87 -8.60
CA HIS A 58 -25.01 -27.56 -8.68
C HIS A 58 -23.51 -27.66 -8.38
N SER A 59 -22.72 -26.97 -9.21
CA SER A 59 -21.25 -27.04 -9.27
C SER A 59 -20.49 -26.53 -8.04
N ASP A 60 -21.17 -26.21 -6.94
CA ASP A 60 -20.56 -25.83 -5.68
C ASP A 60 -20.78 -26.96 -4.66
N PRO A 61 -19.74 -27.68 -4.22
CA PRO A 61 -19.87 -28.54 -3.06
C PRO A 61 -20.26 -27.66 -1.87
N ASP A 62 -21.23 -28.08 -1.05
CA ASP A 62 -21.44 -27.49 0.28
C ASP A 62 -20.21 -27.83 1.16
N LEU A 63 -19.10 -27.12 0.93
CA LEU A 63 -17.86 -27.29 1.68
C LEU A 63 -18.10 -26.82 3.11
N ASN A 64 -17.92 -27.73 4.07
CA ASN A 64 -17.81 -27.40 5.48
C ASN A 64 -16.68 -26.36 5.68
N ILE A 65 -16.76 -25.49 6.68
CA ILE A 65 -15.72 -24.48 6.96
C ILE A 65 -14.35 -25.14 7.09
N VAL A 66 -14.27 -26.29 7.76
CA VAL A 66 -13.02 -27.04 7.91
C VAL A 66 -12.46 -27.50 6.56
N ASP A 67 -13.32 -27.96 5.66
CA ASP A 67 -12.90 -28.43 4.34
C ASP A 67 -12.51 -27.28 3.43
N SER A 68 -13.13 -26.10 3.60
CA SER A 68 -12.72 -24.85 2.96
C SER A 68 -11.31 -24.43 3.39
N TYR A 69 -10.97 -24.52 4.67
CA TYR A 69 -9.60 -24.24 5.15
C TYR A 69 -8.58 -25.29 4.68
N LYS A 70 -8.94 -26.57 4.65
CA LYS A 70 -8.07 -27.63 4.09
C LYS A 70 -7.81 -27.42 2.60
N LEU A 71 -8.85 -27.02 1.86
CA LEU A 71 -8.75 -26.68 0.44
C LEU A 71 -7.82 -25.48 0.25
N LEU A 72 -7.99 -24.40 1.01
CA LEU A 72 -7.10 -23.25 0.97
C LEU A 72 -5.64 -23.64 1.24
N GLY A 73 -5.41 -24.47 2.25
CA GLY A 73 -4.09 -25.03 2.55
C GLY A 73 -3.52 -25.88 1.39
N SER A 74 -4.38 -26.57 0.64
CA SER A 74 -3.99 -27.34 -0.54
C SER A 74 -3.63 -26.44 -1.72
N ILE A 75 -4.39 -25.35 -1.94
CA ILE A 75 -4.10 -24.32 -2.95
C ILE A 75 -2.74 -23.68 -2.70
N LEU A 76 -2.45 -23.31 -1.44
CA LEU A 76 -1.17 -22.70 -1.04
C LEU A 76 0.04 -23.64 -1.18
N LYS A 77 -0.18 -24.96 -1.22
CA LYS A 77 0.89 -25.94 -1.47
C LYS A 77 1.24 -26.08 -2.94
N LEU A 78 0.42 -25.57 -3.87
CA LEU A 78 0.72 -25.65 -5.29
C LEU A 78 1.93 -24.77 -5.63
N PRO A 79 2.96 -25.31 -6.30
CA PRO A 79 4.20 -24.57 -6.58
C PRO A 79 3.97 -23.36 -7.50
N SER A 80 2.96 -23.44 -8.38
CA SER A 80 2.54 -22.31 -9.25
C SER A 80 2.00 -21.15 -8.41
N ILE A 81 1.15 -21.46 -7.42
CA ILE A 81 0.56 -20.48 -6.50
C ILE A 81 1.62 -19.88 -5.58
N GLN A 82 2.56 -20.68 -5.06
CA GLN A 82 3.64 -20.16 -4.21
C GLN A 82 4.54 -19.15 -4.95
N LYS A 83 4.95 -19.49 -6.18
CA LYS A 83 5.76 -18.57 -7.00
C LYS A 83 4.98 -17.31 -7.38
N PHE A 84 3.69 -17.46 -7.67
CA PHE A 84 2.85 -16.32 -7.97
C PHE A 84 2.58 -15.44 -6.75
N ALA A 85 2.35 -16.05 -5.58
CA ALA A 85 2.23 -15.35 -4.30
C ALA A 85 3.51 -14.56 -4.00
N LEU A 86 4.69 -15.15 -4.22
CA LEU A 86 5.97 -14.43 -4.07
C LEU A 86 6.05 -13.22 -5.00
N VAL A 87 5.64 -13.36 -6.27
CA VAL A 87 5.57 -12.24 -7.22
C VAL A 87 4.62 -11.15 -6.72
N LEU A 88 3.40 -11.51 -6.29
CA LEU A 88 2.41 -10.56 -5.77
C LEU A 88 2.87 -9.86 -4.49
N LEU A 89 3.59 -10.56 -3.62
CA LEU A 89 4.11 -9.99 -2.37
C LEU A 89 5.29 -9.04 -2.59
N THR A 90 6.02 -9.16 -3.69
CA THR A 90 7.29 -8.43 -3.90
C THR A 90 7.26 -7.39 -5.00
N CYS A 91 6.26 -7.40 -5.89
CA CYS A 91 6.18 -6.52 -7.06
C CYS A 91 6.10 -5.02 -6.74
N LYS A 92 5.71 -4.66 -5.51
CA LYS A 92 5.53 -3.28 -5.06
C LYS A 92 6.67 -2.71 -4.24
N ILE A 93 7.69 -3.51 -3.91
CA ILE A 93 8.84 -3.06 -3.09
C ILE A 93 9.58 -1.88 -3.75
N GLY A 94 9.65 -1.86 -5.09
CA GLY A 94 10.31 -0.77 -5.81
C GLY A 94 9.63 0.60 -5.68
N PHE A 95 8.36 0.63 -5.29
CA PHE A 95 7.56 1.84 -5.17
C PHE A 95 7.30 2.24 -3.71
N SER A 96 7.69 1.40 -2.74
CA SER A 96 7.24 1.54 -1.35
C SER A 96 7.72 2.82 -0.67
N ALA A 97 9.00 3.17 -0.83
CA ALA A 97 9.56 4.41 -0.28
C ALA A 97 8.89 5.65 -0.88
N SER A 98 8.62 5.62 -2.20
CA SER A 98 7.94 6.71 -2.89
C SER A 98 6.48 6.85 -2.46
N ASP A 99 5.76 5.75 -2.30
CA ASP A 99 4.33 5.78 -1.95
C ASP A 99 4.11 6.11 -0.46
N ALA A 100 4.96 5.60 0.42
CA ALA A 100 4.78 5.71 1.88
C ALA A 100 5.36 7.01 2.47
N ILE A 101 6.55 7.43 2.02
CA ILE A 101 7.34 8.45 2.73
C ILE A 101 7.22 9.83 2.07
N THR A 102 7.07 9.88 0.74
CA THR A 102 7.03 11.15 -0.02
C THR A 102 5.98 12.11 0.54
N SER A 103 4.76 11.62 0.81
CA SER A 103 3.69 12.46 1.35
C SER A 103 4.01 13.06 2.74
N LEU A 104 4.66 12.28 3.61
CA LEU A 104 5.06 12.71 4.95
C LEU A 104 6.19 13.75 4.89
N LYS A 105 7.21 13.51 4.05
CA LYS A 105 8.33 14.44 3.86
C LYS A 105 7.89 15.78 3.30
N LEU A 106 6.86 15.77 2.45
CA LEU A 106 6.29 16.99 1.90
C LEU A 106 5.56 17.83 2.97
N ILE A 107 4.98 17.18 3.98
CA ILE A 107 4.38 17.86 5.14
C ILE A 107 5.48 18.39 6.06
N GLU A 108 6.52 17.59 6.35
CA GLU A 108 7.66 17.98 7.20
C GLU A 108 8.45 19.17 6.63
N ALA A 109 8.60 19.24 5.31
CA ALA A 109 9.32 20.32 4.63
C ALA A 109 8.60 21.67 4.68
N GLY A 110 7.45 21.77 5.36
CA GLY A 110 6.67 23.01 5.46
C GLY A 110 6.15 23.50 4.12
N VAL A 111 6.08 22.62 3.12
CA VAL A 111 5.57 22.90 1.79
C VAL A 111 4.04 22.92 1.86
N PRO A 112 3.36 24.09 1.81
CA PRO A 112 2.00 24.10 1.29
C PRO A 112 2.09 23.49 -0.11
N LYS A 113 1.13 22.65 -0.54
CA LYS A 113 1.10 21.75 -1.74
C LYS A 113 1.65 22.29 -3.09
N GLU A 114 2.17 23.50 -3.13
CA GLU A 114 2.61 24.29 -4.27
C GLU A 114 4.13 24.25 -4.50
N LYS A 115 4.98 23.92 -3.50
CA LYS A 115 6.47 23.92 -3.66
C LYS A 115 7.06 22.61 -4.19
N PHE A 116 6.25 21.67 -4.69
CA PHE A 116 6.69 20.48 -5.45
C PHE A 116 7.63 20.83 -6.62
N ALA A 117 7.62 22.09 -7.06
CA ALA A 117 8.46 22.64 -8.12
C ALA A 117 9.99 22.46 -7.90
N ILE A 118 10.49 22.36 -6.67
CA ILE A 118 11.94 22.32 -6.41
C ILE A 118 12.52 20.89 -6.56
N MET A 119 11.67 19.86 -6.54
CA MET A 119 12.06 18.47 -6.85
C MET A 119 12.36 18.27 -8.36
N ALA A 120 12.07 19.29 -9.17
CA ALA A 120 12.29 19.30 -10.60
C ALA A 120 13.75 19.54 -11.03
N VAL A 121 14.72 19.67 -10.11
CA VAL A 121 16.12 20.00 -10.47
C VAL A 121 16.76 18.99 -11.45
N PRO A 122 16.57 17.66 -11.33
CA PRO A 122 17.01 16.70 -12.37
C PRO A 122 16.12 16.71 -13.63
N LEU A 123 14.90 17.26 -13.53
CA LEU A 123 14.00 17.52 -14.66
C LEU A 123 14.34 18.82 -15.40
N VAL A 124 15.22 19.67 -14.86
CA VAL A 124 15.63 20.94 -15.48
C VAL A 124 16.16 20.78 -16.91
N PRO A 125 17.01 19.80 -17.26
CA PRO A 125 17.44 19.61 -18.65
C PRO A 125 16.24 19.28 -19.56
N LEU A 126 15.33 18.43 -19.09
CA LEU A 126 14.11 18.06 -19.81
C LEU A 126 13.17 19.26 -19.96
N GLN A 127 13.02 20.07 -18.91
CA GLN A 127 12.23 21.31 -18.87
C GLN A 127 12.88 22.49 -19.58
N ILE A 128 14.14 22.42 -20.01
CA ILE A 128 14.73 23.43 -20.91
C ILE A 128 14.45 23.03 -22.36
N VAL A 129 14.56 21.74 -22.69
CA VAL A 129 14.29 21.22 -24.04
C VAL A 129 12.81 21.28 -24.38
N LEU A 130 11.93 20.93 -23.43
CA LEU A 130 10.47 20.85 -23.67
C LEU A 130 9.86 22.21 -24.07
N PRO A 131 10.12 23.33 -23.37
CA PRO A 131 9.63 24.64 -23.76
C PRO A 131 10.28 25.17 -25.02
N LEU A 132 11.50 24.76 -25.39
CA LEU A 132 12.06 25.12 -26.70
C LEU A 132 11.26 24.45 -27.84
N LEU A 133 10.90 23.18 -27.67
CA LEU A 133 10.04 22.45 -28.62
C LEU A 133 8.59 22.98 -28.61
N LEU A 134 8.07 23.32 -27.43
CA LEU A 134 6.69 23.76 -27.23
C LEU A 134 6.51 25.28 -27.39
N SER A 135 7.59 26.09 -27.42
CA SER A 135 7.54 27.56 -27.49
C SER A 135 6.78 28.05 -28.71
N LYS A 136 6.93 27.37 -29.84
CA LYS A 136 6.18 27.68 -31.06
C LYS A 136 4.66 27.51 -30.89
N TYR A 137 4.23 26.73 -29.90
CA TYR A 137 2.83 26.43 -29.58
C TYR A 137 2.31 27.17 -28.32
N THR A 138 3.18 27.74 -27.49
CA THR A 138 2.78 28.33 -26.18
C THR A 138 2.90 29.85 -26.06
N VAL A 139 3.48 30.56 -27.05
CA VAL A 139 3.68 32.04 -27.05
C VAL A 139 2.37 32.85 -27.27
N GLY A 140 1.20 32.28 -26.97
CA GLY A 140 -0.09 32.96 -27.05
C GLY A 140 -0.43 33.82 -25.81
N ALA A 141 -1.46 34.66 -25.92
CA ALA A 141 -1.90 35.58 -24.86
C ALA A 141 -2.47 34.91 -23.58
N ARG A 142 -2.55 33.57 -23.51
CA ARG A 142 -3.11 32.79 -22.39
C ARG A 142 -2.35 31.49 -22.11
N PRO A 143 -1.10 31.54 -21.59
CA PRO A 143 -0.28 30.35 -21.35
C PRO A 143 -0.84 29.39 -20.27
N MET A 144 -1.61 29.90 -19.30
CA MET A 144 -2.24 29.08 -18.26
C MET A 144 -3.42 28.22 -18.77
N ASP A 145 -4.04 28.57 -19.90
CA ASP A 145 -5.10 27.75 -20.51
C ASP A 145 -4.57 26.39 -20.96
N ILE A 146 -3.29 26.33 -21.37
CA ILE A 146 -2.63 25.08 -21.76
C ILE A 146 -2.47 24.17 -20.55
N TYR A 147 -2.07 24.72 -19.40
CA TYR A 147 -1.93 23.97 -18.15
C TYR A 147 -3.27 23.42 -17.67
N ILE A 148 -4.31 24.27 -17.61
CA ILE A 148 -5.65 23.86 -17.19
C ILE A 148 -6.24 22.81 -18.15
N ARG A 149 -5.98 22.92 -19.45
CA ARG A 149 -6.37 21.90 -20.45
C ARG A 149 -5.55 20.63 -20.34
N ALA A 150 -4.27 20.69 -19.96
CA ALA A 150 -3.37 19.53 -19.88
C ALA A 150 -3.58 18.65 -18.64
N ILE A 151 -4.06 19.23 -17.53
CA ILE A 151 -4.38 18.48 -16.30
C ILE A 151 -5.32 17.30 -16.56
N PRO A 152 -6.52 17.47 -17.16
CA PRO A 152 -7.42 16.35 -17.38
C PRO A 152 -6.79 15.29 -18.29
N TYR A 153 -6.02 15.66 -19.31
CA TYR A 153 -5.31 14.68 -20.15
C TYR A 153 -4.29 13.87 -19.35
N SER A 154 -3.50 14.53 -18.49
CA SER A 154 -2.49 13.85 -17.66
C SER A 154 -3.13 12.91 -16.64
N CYS A 155 -4.21 13.36 -15.98
CA CYS A 155 -5.01 12.53 -15.09
C CYS A 155 -5.62 11.34 -15.84
N CYS A 156 -6.17 11.55 -17.04
CA CYS A 156 -6.70 10.47 -17.86
C CYS A 156 -5.63 9.44 -18.23
N ILE A 157 -4.45 9.87 -18.69
CA ILE A 157 -3.36 8.95 -19.06
C ILE A 157 -2.91 8.12 -17.85
N HIS A 158 -2.71 8.77 -16.70
CA HIS A 158 -2.34 8.09 -15.46
C HIS A 158 -3.41 7.07 -15.05
N GLN A 159 -4.68 7.49 -15.03
CA GLN A 159 -5.79 6.65 -14.60
C GLN A 159 -6.01 5.46 -15.54
N VAL A 160 -5.91 5.67 -16.86
CA VAL A 160 -6.00 4.61 -17.87
C VAL A 160 -4.88 3.59 -17.68
N SER A 161 -3.65 4.04 -17.43
CA SER A 161 -2.50 3.16 -17.20
C SER A 161 -2.71 2.28 -15.97
N LEU A 162 -3.16 2.87 -14.85
CA LEU A 162 -3.47 2.13 -13.63
C LEU A 162 -4.61 1.10 -13.83
N TYR A 163 -5.70 1.49 -14.50
CA TYR A 163 -6.79 0.57 -14.79
C TYR A 163 -6.37 -0.56 -15.72
N ALA A 164 -5.55 -0.27 -16.74
CA ALA A 164 -5.04 -1.30 -17.65
C ALA A 164 -4.22 -2.36 -16.89
N MET A 165 -3.35 -1.94 -15.97
CA MET A 165 -2.58 -2.86 -15.11
C MET A 165 -3.48 -3.69 -14.20
N PHE A 166 -4.50 -3.06 -13.59
CA PHE A 166 -5.46 -3.75 -12.74
C PHE A 166 -6.26 -4.80 -13.51
N VAL A 167 -6.82 -4.44 -14.66
CA VAL A 167 -7.60 -5.36 -15.51
C VAL A 167 -6.75 -6.52 -16.00
N ALA A 168 -5.50 -6.27 -16.42
CA ALA A 168 -4.59 -7.33 -16.84
C ALA A 168 -4.30 -8.33 -15.70
N SER A 169 -4.13 -7.83 -14.48
CA SER A 169 -3.91 -8.67 -13.29
C SER A 169 -5.15 -9.48 -12.95
N MET A 170 -6.34 -8.87 -12.95
CA MET A 170 -7.61 -9.56 -12.71
C MET A 170 -7.93 -10.60 -13.78
N ALA A 171 -7.62 -10.32 -15.05
CA ALA A 171 -7.76 -11.28 -16.14
C ALA A 171 -6.85 -12.50 -15.92
N PHE A 172 -5.61 -12.27 -15.44
CA PHE A 172 -4.71 -13.37 -15.09
C PHE A 172 -5.24 -14.17 -13.89
N PHE A 173 -5.72 -13.51 -12.83
CA PHE A 173 -6.30 -14.17 -11.65
C PHE A 173 -7.49 -15.05 -12.04
N ALA A 174 -8.41 -14.53 -12.85
CA ALA A 174 -9.56 -15.27 -13.33
C ALA A 174 -9.13 -16.48 -14.18
N ARG A 175 -8.12 -16.33 -15.04
CA ARG A 175 -7.60 -17.43 -15.88
C ARG A 175 -6.98 -18.56 -15.06
N VAL A 176 -6.24 -18.25 -13.98
CA VAL A 176 -5.55 -19.26 -13.17
C VAL A 176 -6.44 -19.88 -12.09
N SER A 177 -7.58 -19.27 -11.79
CA SER A 177 -8.52 -19.76 -10.79
C SER A 177 -9.20 -21.04 -11.26
N ASP A 178 -9.25 -22.05 -10.38
CA ASP A 178 -9.98 -23.30 -10.64
C ASP A 178 -11.49 -23.02 -10.68
N PRO A 179 -12.21 -23.34 -11.79
CA PRO A 179 -13.65 -23.11 -11.89
C PRO A 179 -14.48 -23.77 -10.79
N GLY A 180 -14.00 -24.88 -10.21
CA GLY A 180 -14.71 -25.56 -9.13
C GLY A 180 -14.63 -24.86 -7.77
N VAL A 181 -13.65 -23.97 -7.58
CA VAL A 181 -13.41 -23.26 -6.31
C VAL A 181 -12.93 -21.81 -6.56
N GLY A 182 -13.50 -21.17 -7.59
CA GLY A 182 -13.01 -19.89 -8.11
C GLY A 182 -13.08 -18.74 -7.09
N GLY A 183 -14.10 -18.74 -6.22
CA GLY A 183 -14.25 -17.75 -5.15
C GLY A 183 -13.09 -17.76 -4.15
N THR A 184 -12.60 -18.94 -3.78
CA THR A 184 -11.46 -19.11 -2.87
C THR A 184 -10.15 -18.64 -3.52
N TYR A 185 -9.92 -18.98 -4.79
CA TYR A 185 -8.75 -18.50 -5.54
C TYR A 185 -8.73 -16.98 -5.68
N MET A 186 -9.83 -16.38 -6.13
CA MET A 186 -9.90 -14.93 -6.34
C MET A 186 -9.72 -14.16 -5.04
N THR A 187 -10.34 -14.62 -3.95
CA THR A 187 -10.17 -14.00 -2.62
C THR A 187 -8.72 -14.11 -2.17
N LEU A 188 -8.12 -15.30 -2.22
CA LEU A 188 -6.73 -15.51 -1.83
C LEU A 188 -5.76 -14.62 -2.61
N LEU A 189 -5.89 -14.58 -3.94
CA LEU A 189 -5.00 -13.79 -4.79
C LEU A 189 -5.16 -12.28 -4.55
N ASN A 190 -6.38 -11.81 -4.30
CA ASN A 190 -6.63 -10.43 -3.88
C ASN A 190 -6.01 -10.13 -2.52
N THR A 191 -6.14 -11.03 -1.55
CA THR A 191 -5.51 -10.89 -0.23
C THR A 191 -3.99 -10.81 -0.37
N LEU A 192 -3.37 -11.67 -1.18
CA LEU A 192 -1.93 -11.64 -1.45
C LEU A 192 -1.50 -10.35 -2.14
N SER A 193 -2.26 -9.86 -3.11
CA SER A 193 -1.99 -8.60 -3.81
C SER A 193 -2.10 -7.39 -2.88
N ASN A 194 -3.14 -7.35 -2.03
CA ASN A 194 -3.33 -6.29 -1.05
C ASN A 194 -2.24 -6.30 0.00
N LEU A 195 -1.87 -7.48 0.51
CA LEU A 195 -0.78 -7.62 1.47
C LEU A 195 0.53 -7.15 0.83
N GLY A 196 0.82 -7.61 -0.38
CA GLY A 196 2.01 -7.26 -1.16
C GLY A 196 2.17 -5.77 -1.43
N SER A 197 1.07 -5.01 -1.42
CA SER A 197 1.10 -3.55 -1.58
C SER A 197 1.31 -2.82 -0.25
N ASN A 198 0.88 -3.40 0.88
CA ASN A 198 0.89 -2.70 2.17
C ASN A 198 2.13 -2.99 3.02
N TRP A 199 2.58 -4.24 3.11
CA TRP A 199 3.72 -4.59 3.97
C TRP A 199 5.02 -3.84 3.58
N PRO A 200 5.34 -3.61 2.28
CA PRO A 200 6.54 -2.86 1.93
C PRO A 200 6.48 -1.41 2.40
N ASN A 201 5.29 -0.80 2.45
CA ASN A 201 5.11 0.57 2.92
C ASN A 201 5.34 0.66 4.43
N THR A 202 4.88 -0.32 5.21
CA THR A 202 5.16 -0.38 6.65
C THR A 202 6.65 -0.56 6.92
N VAL A 203 7.32 -1.45 6.18
CA VAL A 203 8.77 -1.63 6.31
C VAL A 203 9.53 -0.37 5.90
N ALA A 204 9.09 0.30 4.84
CA ALA A 204 9.68 1.56 4.39
C ALA A 204 9.63 2.64 5.48
N LEU A 205 8.45 2.85 6.08
CA LEU A 205 8.29 3.80 7.19
C LEU A 205 9.13 3.46 8.42
N TRP A 206 9.37 2.18 8.70
CA TRP A 206 10.26 1.81 9.80
C TRP A 206 11.74 2.00 9.43
N LEU A 207 12.10 1.71 8.18
CA LEU A 207 13.47 1.79 7.69
C LEU A 207 13.95 3.24 7.56
N VAL A 208 13.07 4.18 7.21
CA VAL A 208 13.44 5.59 7.12
C VAL A 208 13.91 6.14 8.46
N ASP A 209 13.26 5.76 9.56
CA ASP A 209 13.65 6.18 10.90
C ASP A 209 15.02 5.59 11.29
N ALA A 210 15.27 4.33 10.94
CA ALA A 210 16.54 3.66 11.19
C ALA A 210 17.70 4.22 10.35
N LEU A 211 17.43 4.70 9.13
CA LEU A 211 18.42 5.26 8.21
C LEU A 211 18.66 6.76 8.42
N THR A 212 17.80 7.45 9.17
CA THR A 212 17.90 8.90 9.35
C THR A 212 18.90 9.25 10.44
N TRP A 213 19.87 10.10 10.11
CA TRP A 213 20.85 10.61 11.06
C TRP A 213 20.62 12.08 11.39
N LYS A 214 20.52 12.37 12.69
CA LYS A 214 20.34 13.72 13.24
C LYS A 214 21.56 14.10 14.08
N GLN A 215 21.82 15.39 14.19
CA GLN A 215 22.91 15.91 15.01
C GLN A 215 22.50 17.24 15.65
N CYS A 216 22.95 17.46 16.88
CA CYS A 216 22.68 18.69 17.61
C CYS A 216 23.56 19.84 17.13
N THR A 217 22.99 21.02 16.90
CA THR A 217 23.75 22.24 16.65
C THR A 217 24.51 22.66 17.92
N GLY A 218 25.84 22.58 17.89
CA GLY A 218 26.72 22.99 19.01
C GLY A 218 27.30 21.83 19.83
N ASP A 219 26.85 20.59 19.59
CA ASP A 219 27.42 19.39 20.19
C ASP A 219 27.42 18.24 19.17
N GLU A 220 28.59 17.96 18.58
CA GLU A 220 28.76 16.92 17.58
C GLU A 220 28.58 15.50 18.16
N SER A 221 28.67 15.32 19.48
CA SER A 221 28.51 14.01 20.14
C SER A 221 27.04 13.61 20.32
N ASN A 222 26.12 14.58 20.28
CA ASN A 222 24.70 14.35 20.48
C ASN A 222 23.98 14.07 19.14
N THR A 223 23.53 12.83 18.96
CA THR A 223 22.90 12.32 17.73
C THR A 223 21.37 12.45 17.71
N CYS A 224 20.76 13.08 18.72
CA CYS A 224 19.30 13.30 18.78
C CYS A 224 18.43 12.06 18.50
N SER A 225 18.94 10.87 18.84
CA SER A 225 18.30 9.58 18.52
C SER A 225 17.17 9.25 19.48
N ASP A 226 17.30 9.66 20.74
CA ASP A 226 16.32 9.44 21.80
C ASP A 226 15.69 10.75 22.29
N PRO A 227 14.46 10.72 22.82
CA PRO A 227 13.81 11.91 23.38
C PRO A 227 14.64 12.62 24.48
N ALA A 228 15.46 11.86 25.22
CA ALA A 228 16.37 12.42 26.23
C ALA A 228 17.53 13.21 25.61
N LEU A 229 18.05 12.76 24.46
CA LEU A 229 19.11 13.44 23.72
C LEU A 229 18.59 14.71 23.03
N VAL A 230 17.34 14.67 22.56
CA VAL A 230 16.65 15.84 22.00
C VAL A 230 16.49 16.92 23.07
N THR A 231 15.97 16.57 24.24
CA THR A 231 15.80 17.54 25.35
C THR A 231 17.14 18.06 25.87
N ALA A 232 18.19 17.24 25.91
CA ALA A 232 19.54 17.69 26.24
C ALA A 232 20.10 18.70 25.22
N CYS A 233 19.85 18.49 23.92
CA CYS A 233 20.23 19.41 22.85
C CYS A 233 19.50 20.76 22.98
N GLU A 234 18.19 20.73 23.22
CA GLU A 234 17.37 21.93 23.37
C GLU A 234 17.74 22.73 24.64
N ALA A 235 18.07 22.03 25.74
CA ALA A 235 18.56 22.66 26.96
C ALA A 235 19.88 23.42 26.75
N GLY A 236 20.74 22.92 25.84
CA GLY A 236 21.96 23.60 25.41
C GLY A 236 21.75 24.74 24.41
N GLN A 237 20.50 25.17 24.16
CA GLN A 237 20.12 26.10 23.08
C GLN A 237 20.45 25.60 21.67
N GLY A 238 20.76 24.31 21.53
CA GLY A 238 20.96 23.63 20.26
C GLY A 238 19.63 23.27 19.60
N LYS A 239 19.69 22.91 18.33
CA LYS A 239 18.56 22.32 17.59
C LYS A 239 19.01 21.01 16.96
N CYS A 240 18.15 20.00 16.98
CA CYS A 240 18.43 18.76 16.27
C CYS A 240 18.19 18.97 14.78
N VAL A 241 19.28 18.97 14.00
CA VAL A 241 19.24 19.12 12.54
C VAL A 241 19.47 17.76 11.91
N THR A 242 18.63 17.39 10.93
CA THR A 242 18.83 16.18 10.14
C THR A 242 20.00 16.42 9.18
N GLN A 243 21.09 15.67 9.36
CA GLN A 243 22.27 15.77 8.48
C GLN A 243 22.14 14.84 7.27
N LEU A 244 21.60 13.65 7.48
CA LEU A 244 21.38 12.66 6.44
C LEU A 244 19.95 12.13 6.57
N ASP A 245 19.12 12.38 5.56
CA ASP A 245 17.74 11.91 5.55
C ASP A 245 17.68 10.49 4.95
N GLY A 246 17.22 9.53 5.75
CA GLY A 246 17.10 8.14 5.35
C GLY A 246 16.25 7.94 4.10
N TYR A 247 15.31 8.85 3.84
CA TYR A 247 14.41 8.83 2.69
C TYR A 247 15.14 8.75 1.34
N TYR A 248 16.19 9.55 1.15
CA TYR A 248 16.91 9.58 -0.13
C TYR A 248 17.70 8.29 -0.38
N ILE A 249 18.28 7.73 0.69
CA ILE A 249 18.98 6.45 0.65
C ILE A 249 17.98 5.33 0.34
N GLU A 250 16.84 5.35 1.03
CA GLU A 250 15.81 4.34 0.87
C GLU A 250 15.19 4.36 -0.53
N ILE A 251 14.88 5.53 -1.10
CA ILE A 251 14.42 5.64 -2.49
C ILE A 251 15.42 5.00 -3.45
N LEU A 252 16.72 5.28 -3.27
CA LEU A 252 17.76 4.72 -4.13
C LEU A 252 17.78 3.19 -4.02
N LEU A 253 17.72 2.66 -2.80
CA LEU A 253 17.69 1.22 -2.53
C LEU A 253 16.43 0.56 -3.14
N CYS A 254 15.24 1.10 -2.85
CA CYS A 254 13.98 0.61 -3.42
C CYS A 254 14.00 0.65 -4.95
N SER A 255 14.53 1.72 -5.56
CA SER A 255 14.61 1.84 -7.02
C SER A 255 15.51 0.77 -7.63
N VAL A 256 16.68 0.53 -7.04
CA VAL A 256 17.61 -0.53 -7.49
C VAL A 256 16.98 -1.91 -7.31
N ILE A 257 16.37 -2.18 -6.15
CA ILE A 257 15.67 -3.45 -5.89
C ILE A 257 14.52 -3.64 -6.88
N GLY A 258 13.73 -2.61 -7.15
CA GLY A 258 12.64 -2.63 -8.11
C GLY A 258 13.12 -2.92 -9.52
N TYR A 259 14.22 -2.30 -9.95
CA TYR A 259 14.82 -2.56 -11.26
C TYR A 259 15.30 -4.02 -11.39
N LEU A 260 16.02 -4.54 -10.39
CA LEU A 260 16.44 -5.94 -10.35
C LEU A 260 15.25 -6.89 -10.33
N TRP A 261 14.20 -6.52 -9.59
CA TRP A 261 12.95 -7.27 -9.52
C TRP A 261 12.26 -7.37 -10.87
N LEU A 262 12.30 -6.34 -11.72
CA LEU A 262 11.71 -6.41 -13.07
C LEU A 262 12.34 -7.50 -13.94
N PHE A 263 13.66 -7.71 -13.88
CA PHE A 263 14.30 -8.79 -14.65
C PHE A 263 13.86 -10.17 -14.17
N TRP A 264 13.88 -10.37 -12.85
CA TRP A 264 13.47 -11.63 -12.24
C TRP A 264 11.96 -11.90 -12.41
N GLY A 265 11.15 -10.88 -12.14
CA GLY A 265 9.69 -10.90 -12.20
C GLY A 265 9.19 -11.14 -13.61
N LYS A 266 9.77 -10.47 -14.63
CA LYS A 266 9.44 -10.70 -16.04
C LYS A 266 9.65 -12.15 -16.43
N ARG A 267 10.81 -12.73 -16.08
CA ARG A 267 11.12 -14.14 -16.38
C ARG A 267 10.15 -15.09 -15.67
N THR A 268 9.85 -14.83 -14.41
CA THR A 268 8.97 -15.66 -13.59
C THR A 268 7.52 -15.60 -14.06
N ILE A 269 7.00 -14.40 -14.36
CA ILE A 269 5.64 -14.20 -14.88
C ILE A 269 5.48 -14.88 -16.24
N HIS A 270 6.44 -14.73 -17.16
CA HIS A 270 6.39 -15.43 -18.45
C HIS A 270 6.35 -16.95 -18.28
N HIS A 271 7.17 -17.48 -17.37
CA HIS A 271 7.18 -18.91 -17.06
C HIS A 271 5.83 -19.36 -16.47
N LEU A 272 5.25 -18.61 -15.55
CA LEU A 272 3.94 -18.90 -14.96
C LEU A 272 2.80 -18.80 -16.00
N GLN A 273 2.84 -17.83 -16.92
CA GLN A 273 1.85 -17.66 -17.98
C GLN A 273 1.83 -18.81 -18.99
N SER A 274 2.99 -19.44 -19.23
CA SER A 274 3.14 -20.59 -20.14
C SER A 274 2.63 -21.91 -19.56
N ARG A 275 2.34 -21.98 -18.26
CA ARG A 275 1.84 -23.20 -17.62
C ARG A 275 0.39 -23.46 -18.01
N SER A 276 0.06 -24.73 -18.25
CA SER A 276 -1.31 -25.20 -18.48
C SER A 276 -2.19 -24.96 -17.25
N SER A 277 -3.49 -24.77 -17.45
CA SER A 277 -4.45 -24.53 -16.34
C SER A 277 -4.44 -25.65 -15.30
N SER A 278 -4.12 -26.88 -15.68
CA SER A 278 -3.97 -28.02 -14.76
C SER A 278 -2.89 -27.83 -13.69
N ALA A 279 -1.86 -27.02 -13.95
CA ALA A 279 -0.81 -26.72 -12.97
C ALA A 279 -1.27 -25.74 -11.87
N TRP A 280 -2.47 -25.20 -12.00
CA TRP A 280 -3.11 -24.25 -11.08
C TRP A 280 -4.36 -24.84 -10.42
N GLN A 281 -4.76 -26.05 -10.81
CA GLN A 281 -5.95 -26.71 -10.28
C GLN A 281 -5.56 -27.62 -9.13
N VAL A 282 -6.41 -27.69 -8.11
CA VAL A 282 -6.24 -28.68 -7.05
C VAL A 282 -6.75 -29.99 -7.61
N SER A 283 -5.88 -31.01 -7.73
CA SER A 283 -6.37 -32.36 -7.98
C SER A 283 -7.33 -32.69 -6.86
N ARG A 284 -8.60 -32.96 -7.17
CA ARG A 284 -9.59 -33.37 -6.16
C ARG A 284 -9.01 -34.56 -5.41
N VAL A 285 -8.42 -34.31 -4.24
CA VAL A 285 -8.03 -35.36 -3.33
C VAL A 285 -9.33 -36.06 -3.04
N GLY A 286 -9.41 -37.33 -3.45
CA GLY A 286 -10.58 -38.15 -3.19
C GLY A 286 -10.96 -37.97 -1.74
N VAL A 287 -12.16 -37.43 -1.53
CA VAL A 287 -12.84 -37.55 -0.24
C VAL A 287 -13.19 -39.04 -0.13
N SER A 288 -12.21 -39.83 0.29
CA SER A 288 -12.38 -41.18 0.79
C SER A 288 -12.47 -41.12 2.31
#